data_AF-A0A0E9NFQ7-F1
#
_entry.id   AF-A0A0E9NFQ7-F1
#
_cell.length_a   1.000
_cell.length_b   1.000
_cell.length_c   1.000
_cell.angle_alpha   90.00
_cell.angle_beta   90.00
_cell.angle_gamma   90.00
#
_symmetry.space_group_name_H-M   'P 1'
#
loop_
_entity.id
_entity.type
_entity.pdbx_description
1 polymer ?
#
loop_
_entity_poly.entity_id
_entity_poly.type
_entity_poly.pdbx_seq_one_letter_code
_entity_poly.pdbx_strand_id
1 'polypeptide(L)'
;MIRAMPLRIPLPTLRQVASRRLYSVDVATSSRLPLKVAVIGSGPGGFYTAYRVLQQVPEATVDMFEALPVPYGLVRYGVAPDHPEVKNVMHKFEEVASDPRFRFIGNTPIGSVSTPAEKEGSSAFSTSLDPTAPPMQKSLPLEVLLRHYNAIDFAYGASQDRALGIPGEDLTGVHSARAFVGWYNGLPQYRDLAPDLSAEEAVIVGVGNVALDVARVLLSPVDVLAKTDISSWAVDTLRDSKVKRVRVVGRRGAREASFTIKEVRELLAVPGVGFKSSQPELFTPGPDVKLTRPSKRLLDLLAMASAKPPAADAHKMWELELLKSPTRFLPSDANAMKLGAVEMVKNKLEDGRAIATDETVTYEAQLAFRSIGYKSEAIGGMQDCGIPFDSRRGVIPNVDGRVTKIGTEGDILPGVYASGWVKRGPTGVIASTMYDAFQTADAICSDYAGSKPLLNDTRVGGWDELKKEVPTGLRTVEWEEWKKIDEVETKKGEEKGKYREKFGRVEEMLRVLDG
;
A
#
# COMPACT_ATOMS: atom_id res chain seq x y z
N MET A 1 59.43 -33.86 29.52
CA MET A 1 59.92 -35.04 28.76
C MET A 1 58.98 -35.22 27.57
N ILE A 2 59.40 -34.83 26.37
CA ILE A 2 59.84 -35.69 25.26
C ILE A 2 58.65 -36.49 24.66
N ARG A 3 58.02 -36.06 23.56
CA ARG A 3 58.36 -36.12 22.11
C ARG A 3 58.00 -37.47 21.43
N ALA A 4 57.42 -37.33 20.23
CA ALA A 4 57.57 -38.18 19.04
C ALA A 4 56.51 -39.28 18.72
N MET A 5 55.66 -38.93 17.74
CA MET A 5 55.23 -39.67 16.52
C MET A 5 56.34 -40.56 15.86
N PRO A 6 56.12 -41.30 14.75
CA PRO A 6 54.90 -41.74 14.00
C PRO A 6 54.97 -43.20 13.46
N LEU A 7 53.96 -43.66 12.70
CA LEU A 7 54.15 -44.70 11.68
C LEU A 7 53.54 -44.26 10.33
N ARG A 8 54.37 -44.28 9.28
CA ARG A 8 54.03 -44.10 7.85
C ARG A 8 53.89 -45.48 7.21
N ILE A 9 52.92 -45.66 6.32
CA ILE A 9 52.86 -46.76 5.34
C ILE A 9 52.42 -46.17 3.97
N PRO A 10 52.96 -46.64 2.82
CA PRO A 10 53.00 -45.90 1.56
C PRO A 10 51.88 -46.22 0.57
N LEU A 11 51.68 -45.32 -0.40
CA LEU A 11 50.81 -45.46 -1.57
C LEU A 11 51.53 -46.15 -2.76
N PRO A 12 50.78 -46.86 -3.61
CA PRO A 12 51.06 -46.90 -5.04
C PRO A 12 49.85 -46.48 -5.92
N THR A 13 50.17 -46.21 -7.17
CA THR A 13 49.55 -45.31 -8.15
C THR A 13 48.54 -45.92 -9.13
N LEU A 14 47.68 -45.02 -9.65
CA LEU A 14 47.05 -44.93 -10.99
C LEU A 14 45.88 -45.88 -11.39
N ARG A 15 44.70 -45.28 -11.62
CA ARG A 15 44.14 -45.09 -12.98
C ARG A 15 43.03 -44.02 -12.97
N GLN A 16 43.27 -42.96 -13.72
CA GLN A 16 42.38 -41.81 -13.90
C GLN A 16 41.47 -42.08 -15.11
N VAL A 17 40.16 -42.19 -14.88
CA VAL A 17 39.15 -42.15 -15.96
C VAL A 17 38.51 -40.77 -15.93
N ALA A 18 39.02 -39.87 -16.76
CA ALA A 18 38.42 -38.56 -17.00
C ALA A 18 37.32 -38.70 -18.06
N SER A 19 36.06 -38.75 -17.62
CA SER A 19 34.90 -38.49 -18.49
C SER A 19 34.54 -37.01 -18.35
N ARG A 20 35.15 -36.14 -19.16
CA ARG A 20 34.63 -34.78 -19.38
C ARG A 20 33.41 -34.90 -20.29
N ARG A 21 32.21 -34.90 -19.71
CA ARG A 21 31.00 -34.54 -20.46
C ARG A 21 31.02 -33.02 -20.61
N LEU A 22 31.45 -32.56 -21.78
CA LEU A 22 31.14 -31.22 -22.26
C LEU A 22 29.63 -31.20 -22.49
N TYR A 23 28.88 -30.60 -21.56
CA TYR A 23 27.51 -30.20 -21.86
C TYR A 23 27.60 -29.02 -22.81
N SER A 24 27.46 -29.29 -24.12
CA SER A 24 27.03 -28.28 -25.07
C SER A 24 25.66 -27.80 -24.57
N VAL A 25 25.60 -26.58 -24.05
CA VAL A 25 24.33 -25.89 -23.91
C VAL A 25 23.98 -25.45 -25.32
N ASP A 26 23.22 -26.29 -26.03
CA ASP A 26 22.50 -25.82 -27.21
C ASP A 26 21.52 -24.77 -26.70
N VAL A 27 21.92 -23.50 -26.81
CA VAL A 27 21.01 -22.36 -26.71
C VAL A 27 20.09 -22.52 -27.92
N ALA A 28 18.98 -23.22 -27.71
CA ALA A 28 17.84 -23.12 -28.60
C ALA A 28 17.50 -21.63 -28.64
N THR A 29 17.90 -20.95 -29.72
CA THR A 29 17.46 -19.61 -30.03
C THR A 29 15.95 -19.66 -30.08
N SER A 30 15.31 -19.20 -29.01
CA SER A 30 13.87 -19.02 -28.96
C SER A 30 13.49 -18.17 -30.18
N SER A 31 12.70 -18.75 -31.09
CA SER A 31 12.15 -18.06 -32.24
C SER A 31 11.09 -17.02 -31.85
N ARG A 32 10.85 -16.82 -30.55
CA ARG A 32 9.90 -15.86 -30.01
C ARG A 32 10.55 -14.48 -29.91
N LEU A 33 9.77 -13.47 -30.29
CA LEU A 33 10.17 -12.07 -30.19
C LEU A 33 10.42 -11.70 -28.72
N PRO A 34 11.37 -10.79 -28.44
CA PRO A 34 11.67 -10.35 -27.07
C PRO A 34 10.43 -9.87 -26.32
N LEU A 35 10.22 -10.37 -25.11
CA LEU A 35 9.06 -10.04 -24.29
C LEU A 35 9.09 -8.57 -23.84
N LYS A 36 8.04 -7.80 -24.14
CA LYS A 36 7.82 -6.46 -23.58
C LYS A 36 6.67 -6.48 -22.59
N VAL A 37 6.94 -6.09 -21.35
CA VAL A 37 5.96 -6.03 -20.27
C VAL A 37 5.76 -4.58 -19.83
N ALA A 38 4.50 -4.11 -19.79
CA ALA A 38 4.17 -2.88 -19.07
C ALA A 38 3.66 -3.20 -17.67
N VAL A 39 4.16 -2.49 -16.67
CA VAL A 39 3.69 -2.60 -15.29
C VAL A 39 3.03 -1.27 -14.91
N ILE A 40 1.76 -1.31 -14.51
CA ILE A 40 0.99 -0.11 -14.14
C ILE A 40 0.97 0.02 -12.61
N GLY A 41 1.78 0.93 -12.08
CA GLY A 41 1.93 1.20 -10.66
C GLY A 41 3.32 0.80 -10.14
N SER A 42 3.98 1.74 -9.45
CA SER A 42 5.35 1.56 -8.94
C SER A 42 5.43 1.20 -7.45
N GLY A 43 4.37 0.58 -6.91
CA GLY A 43 4.40 0.02 -5.57
C GLY A 43 5.16 -1.32 -5.49
N PRO A 44 5.16 -1.98 -4.32
CA PRO A 44 5.78 -3.30 -4.16
C PRO A 44 5.29 -4.36 -5.15
N GLY A 45 3.99 -4.36 -5.49
CA GLY A 45 3.43 -5.28 -6.50
C GLY A 45 4.20 -5.17 -7.82
N GLY A 46 4.32 -3.95 -8.35
CA GLY A 46 4.96 -3.71 -9.63
C GLY A 46 6.46 -4.00 -9.61
N PHE A 47 7.19 -3.52 -8.61
CA PHE A 47 8.63 -3.76 -8.52
C PHE A 47 8.98 -5.25 -8.33
N TYR A 48 8.22 -5.98 -7.53
CA TYR A 48 8.47 -7.42 -7.36
C TYR A 48 8.06 -8.23 -8.59
N THR A 49 7.03 -7.83 -9.35
CA THR A 49 6.73 -8.42 -10.66
C THR A 49 7.90 -8.17 -11.61
N ALA A 50 8.35 -6.92 -11.75
CA ALA A 50 9.45 -6.53 -12.64
C ALA A 50 10.74 -7.28 -12.31
N TYR A 51 11.14 -7.31 -11.03
CA TYR A 51 12.30 -8.06 -10.55
C TYR A 51 12.27 -9.52 -11.01
N ARG A 52 11.13 -10.19 -10.81
CA ARG A 52 11.02 -11.63 -11.05
C ARG A 52 10.96 -11.94 -12.55
N VAL A 53 10.31 -11.11 -13.36
CA VAL A 53 10.32 -11.22 -14.83
C VAL A 53 11.74 -11.07 -15.37
N LEU A 54 12.45 -10.00 -14.98
CA LEU A 54 13.81 -9.72 -15.44
C LEU A 54 14.83 -10.79 -15.04
N GLN A 55 14.60 -11.48 -13.92
CA GLN A 55 15.40 -12.63 -13.51
C GLN A 55 15.16 -13.90 -14.35
N GLN A 56 13.92 -14.13 -14.80
CA GLN A 56 13.57 -15.39 -15.46
C GLN A 56 13.65 -15.34 -16.99
N VAL A 57 13.46 -14.16 -17.59
CA VAL A 57 13.44 -13.98 -19.04
C VAL A 57 14.56 -13.02 -19.44
N PRO A 58 15.73 -13.52 -19.90
CA PRO A 58 16.90 -12.70 -20.23
C PRO A 58 16.63 -11.60 -21.26
N GLU A 59 15.79 -11.87 -22.25
CA GLU A 59 15.43 -10.95 -23.33
C GLU A 59 14.22 -10.04 -23.01
N ALA A 60 13.64 -10.14 -21.82
CA ALA A 60 12.51 -9.31 -21.45
C ALA A 60 12.92 -7.85 -21.21
N THR A 61 12.02 -6.93 -21.53
CA THR A 61 12.08 -5.53 -21.13
C THR A 61 10.84 -5.16 -20.33
N VAL A 62 11.00 -4.33 -19.30
CA VAL A 62 9.93 -3.91 -18.41
C VAL A 62 9.85 -2.39 -18.36
N ASP A 63 8.72 -1.84 -18.82
CA ASP A 63 8.40 -0.42 -18.69
C ASP A 63 7.38 -0.25 -17.56
N MET A 64 7.72 0.52 -16.53
CA MET A 64 6.88 0.74 -15.35
C MET A 64 6.28 2.15 -15.36
N PHE A 65 4.96 2.23 -15.41
CA PHE A 65 4.19 3.47 -15.42
C PHE A 65 3.73 3.85 -14.01
N GLU A 66 3.92 5.10 -13.62
CA GLU A 66 3.48 5.63 -12.33
C GLU A 66 2.76 6.96 -12.52
N ALA A 67 1.63 7.14 -11.84
CA ALA A 67 0.82 8.35 -11.93
C ALA A 67 1.52 9.56 -11.31
N LEU A 68 2.31 9.34 -10.25
CA LEU A 68 3.11 10.38 -9.61
C LEU A 68 4.51 10.51 -10.25
N PRO A 69 5.18 11.68 -10.13
CA PRO A 69 6.59 11.83 -10.50
C PRO A 69 7.55 10.88 -9.75
N VAL A 70 7.10 10.32 -8.62
CA VAL A 70 7.95 9.60 -7.67
C VAL A 70 7.45 8.16 -7.47
N PRO A 71 8.35 7.18 -7.32
CA PRO A 71 7.99 5.77 -7.23
C PRO A 71 7.63 5.32 -5.80
N TYR A 72 7.51 4.00 -5.64
CA TYR A 72 7.44 3.22 -4.39
C TYR A 72 6.06 3.13 -3.72
N GLY A 73 5.08 3.90 -4.20
CA GLY A 73 3.69 3.84 -3.74
C GLY A 73 3.56 3.89 -2.21
N LEU A 74 2.87 2.90 -1.62
CA LEU A 74 2.64 2.87 -0.17
C LEU A 74 3.89 2.60 0.68
N VAL A 75 5.04 2.20 0.12
CA VAL A 75 6.28 2.18 0.90
C VAL A 75 6.71 3.61 1.25
N ARG A 76 6.46 4.56 0.35
CA ARG A 76 6.75 5.98 0.56
C ARG A 76 5.61 6.73 1.26
N TYR A 77 4.36 6.40 0.90
CA TYR A 77 3.16 7.16 1.29
C TYR A 77 2.27 6.48 2.33
N GLY A 78 2.48 5.19 2.60
CA GLY A 78 1.68 4.40 3.54
C GLY A 78 2.43 4.03 4.81
N VAL A 79 3.61 3.42 4.66
CA VAL A 79 4.46 3.03 5.80
C VAL A 79 4.72 4.23 6.69
N ALA A 80 4.43 4.08 7.97
CA ALA A 80 4.55 5.15 8.94
C ALA A 80 6.00 5.70 9.00
N PRO A 81 6.17 6.99 9.29
CA PRO A 81 7.49 7.62 9.24
C PRO A 81 8.41 7.15 10.38
N ASP A 82 7.83 6.66 11.47
CA ASP A 82 8.54 5.99 12.57
C ASP A 82 8.85 4.51 12.30
N HIS A 83 8.60 4.02 11.08
CA HIS A 83 8.93 2.69 10.58
C HIS A 83 9.96 2.72 9.44
N PRO A 84 11.11 3.40 9.58
CA PRO A 84 12.07 3.55 8.49
C PRO A 84 12.61 2.20 8.00
N GLU A 85 12.73 1.20 8.87
CA GLU A 85 13.26 -0.12 8.54
C GLU A 85 12.37 -0.90 7.57
N VAL A 86 11.06 -0.63 7.56
CA VAL A 86 10.13 -1.23 6.60
C VAL A 86 10.35 -0.64 5.19
N LYS A 87 10.85 0.61 5.10
CA LYS A 87 11.15 1.29 3.84
C LYS A 87 12.42 0.78 3.16
N ASN A 88 13.27 0.03 3.87
CA ASN A 88 14.51 -0.56 3.32
C ASN A 88 14.30 -1.49 2.11
N VAL A 89 13.07 -1.96 1.87
CA VAL A 89 12.72 -2.69 0.63
C VAL A 89 12.99 -1.86 -0.62
N MET A 90 13.03 -0.52 -0.52
CA MET A 90 13.40 0.39 -1.60
C MET A 90 14.79 0.08 -2.18
N HIS A 91 15.75 -0.44 -1.40
CA HIS A 91 17.06 -0.82 -1.94
C HIS A 91 16.95 -1.90 -3.03
N LYS A 92 16.03 -2.85 -2.86
CA LYS A 92 15.76 -3.86 -3.89
C LYS A 92 15.07 -3.24 -5.12
N PHE A 93 14.26 -2.20 -4.93
CA PHE A 93 13.62 -1.48 -6.03
C PHE A 93 14.62 -0.65 -6.83
N GLU A 94 15.62 -0.05 -6.16
CA GLU A 94 16.75 0.60 -6.81
C GLU A 94 17.60 -0.41 -7.62
N GLU A 95 17.84 -1.60 -7.08
CA GLU A 95 18.52 -2.69 -7.83
C GLU A 95 17.76 -3.02 -9.12
N VAL A 96 16.43 -3.15 -9.07
CA VAL A 96 15.60 -3.35 -10.28
C VAL A 96 15.74 -2.20 -11.25
N ALA A 97 15.70 -0.96 -10.76
CA ALA A 97 15.79 0.23 -11.59
C ALA A 97 17.17 0.43 -12.24
N SER A 98 18.21 -0.21 -11.70
CA SER A 98 19.55 -0.23 -12.29
C SER A 98 19.72 -1.22 -13.45
N ASP A 99 18.75 -2.12 -13.68
CA ASP A 99 18.79 -3.05 -14.81
C ASP A 99 18.56 -2.29 -16.12
N PRO A 100 19.44 -2.41 -17.13
CA PRO A 100 19.30 -1.68 -18.41
C PRO A 100 18.05 -2.07 -19.21
N ARG A 101 17.38 -3.17 -18.85
CA ARG A 101 16.13 -3.64 -19.46
C ARG A 101 14.88 -3.10 -18.75
N PHE A 102 15.06 -2.37 -17.64
CA PHE A 102 14.00 -1.71 -16.91
C PHE A 102 13.92 -0.22 -17.27
N ARG A 103 12.72 0.33 -17.32
CA ARG A 103 12.47 1.76 -17.48
C ARG A 103 11.36 2.22 -16.56
N PHE A 104 11.59 3.32 -15.86
CA PHE A 104 10.57 4.03 -15.09
C PHE A 104 9.99 5.19 -15.90
N ILE A 105 8.66 5.30 -15.93
CA ILE A 105 7.90 6.35 -16.60
C ILE A 105 6.89 6.93 -15.58
N GLY A 106 7.37 7.87 -14.76
CA GLY A 106 6.58 8.60 -13.78
C GLY A 106 5.76 9.74 -14.37
N ASN A 107 4.91 10.34 -13.53
CA ASN A 107 3.98 11.42 -13.88
C ASN A 107 3.05 11.07 -15.07
N THR A 108 2.71 9.79 -15.21
CA THR A 108 1.99 9.21 -16.34
C THR A 108 0.77 8.43 -15.83
N PRO A 109 -0.30 9.12 -15.43
CA PRO A 109 -1.54 8.45 -15.07
C PRO A 109 -2.10 7.69 -16.28
N ILE A 110 -2.54 6.45 -16.07
CA ILE A 110 -3.10 5.59 -17.11
C ILE A 110 -4.63 5.65 -17.05
N GLY A 111 -5.28 5.73 -18.21
CA GLY A 111 -6.74 5.78 -18.38
C GLY A 111 -7.33 7.19 -18.24
N SER A 112 -8.60 7.36 -18.61
CA SER A 112 -9.33 8.61 -18.45
C SER A 112 -9.53 8.90 -16.95
N VAL A 113 -9.06 10.04 -16.46
CA VAL A 113 -9.26 10.46 -15.07
C VAL A 113 -10.71 10.92 -14.92
N SER A 114 -11.60 10.03 -14.50
CA SER A 114 -12.90 10.47 -13.97
C SER A 114 -12.64 11.12 -12.62
N THR A 115 -12.75 12.44 -12.53
CA THR A 115 -12.66 13.12 -11.23
C THR A 115 -13.84 12.71 -10.34
N PRO A 116 -13.75 12.78 -9.00
CA PRO A 116 -14.86 12.46 -8.10
C PRO A 116 -16.14 13.25 -8.38
N ALA A 117 -16.04 14.38 -9.11
CA ALA A 117 -17.15 15.25 -9.48
C ALA A 117 -17.98 14.76 -10.69
N GLU A 118 -17.54 13.75 -11.44
CA GLU A 118 -18.20 13.35 -12.70
C GLU A 118 -19.21 12.19 -12.57
N LYS A 119 -19.57 11.78 -11.34
CA LYS A 119 -20.65 10.81 -11.14
C LYS A 119 -22.02 11.47 -11.07
N GLU A 120 -22.43 12.10 -12.17
CA GLU A 120 -23.83 12.25 -12.56
C GLU A 120 -23.87 12.60 -14.07
N GLY A 121 -24.71 11.89 -14.82
CA GLY A 121 -24.52 11.63 -16.25
C GLY A 121 -24.32 12.86 -17.15
N SER A 122 -23.24 12.85 -17.93
CA SER A 122 -23.22 13.52 -19.23
C SER A 122 -22.28 12.78 -20.19
N SER A 123 -22.80 12.45 -21.37
CA SER A 123 -22.03 11.84 -22.44
C SER A 123 -21.09 12.86 -23.07
N ALA A 124 -19.93 12.37 -23.53
CA ALA A 124 -19.12 12.88 -24.63
C ALA A 124 -18.69 14.38 -24.57
N PHE A 125 -17.38 14.60 -24.43
CA PHE A 125 -16.72 15.88 -24.73
C PHE A 125 -17.30 17.09 -23.99
N SER A 126 -17.16 17.12 -22.66
CA SER A 126 -17.30 18.37 -21.91
C SER A 126 -15.98 19.14 -21.96
N THR A 127 -15.90 20.14 -22.84
CA THR A 127 -14.94 21.24 -22.69
C THR A 127 -15.44 22.15 -21.57
N SER A 128 -14.98 21.94 -20.33
CA SER A 128 -15.29 22.89 -19.26
C SER A 128 -14.60 24.23 -19.54
N LEU A 129 -15.40 25.29 -19.59
CA LEU A 129 -15.01 26.69 -19.82
C LEU A 129 -14.69 27.41 -18.50
N ASP A 130 -14.11 26.72 -17.51
CA ASP A 130 -13.65 27.37 -16.27
C ASP A 130 -12.14 27.68 -16.36
N PRO A 131 -11.75 28.95 -16.61
CA PRO A 131 -10.35 29.35 -16.67
C PRO A 131 -9.63 29.36 -15.31
N THR A 132 -10.33 29.07 -14.21
CA THR A 132 -9.77 28.99 -12.85
C THR A 132 -9.58 27.57 -12.34
N ALA A 133 -10.09 26.56 -13.06
CA ALA A 133 -9.85 25.16 -12.74
C ALA A 133 -8.36 24.82 -12.94
N PRO A 134 -7.72 24.06 -12.02
CA PRO A 134 -6.36 23.56 -12.25
C PRO A 134 -6.34 22.79 -13.56
N PRO A 135 -5.30 22.94 -14.41
CA PRO A 135 -5.23 22.17 -15.65
C PRO A 135 -5.30 20.68 -15.32
N MET A 136 -6.29 19.98 -15.87
CA MET A 136 -6.41 18.53 -15.71
C MET A 136 -5.08 17.88 -16.12
N GLN A 137 -4.51 17.09 -15.22
CA GLN A 137 -3.35 16.26 -15.53
C GLN A 137 -3.73 15.38 -16.73
N LYS A 138 -3.02 15.55 -17.84
CA LYS A 138 -3.21 14.68 -19.01
C LYS A 138 -2.87 13.24 -18.62
N SER A 139 -3.56 12.28 -19.21
CA SER A 139 -3.34 10.87 -18.96
C SER A 139 -3.08 10.11 -20.26
N LEU A 140 -2.42 8.97 -20.15
CA LEU A 140 -2.20 8.07 -21.27
C LEU A 140 -3.39 7.10 -21.38
N PRO A 141 -4.14 7.08 -22.50
CA PRO A 141 -5.27 6.16 -22.65
C PRO A 141 -4.81 4.70 -22.55
N LEU A 142 -5.56 3.89 -21.80
CA LEU A 142 -5.24 2.48 -21.59
C LEU A 142 -5.17 1.71 -22.92
N GLU A 143 -6.11 1.96 -23.83
CA GLU A 143 -6.14 1.30 -25.15
C GLU A 143 -4.85 1.50 -25.95
N VAL A 144 -4.28 2.72 -25.92
CA VAL A 144 -3.02 3.02 -26.61
C VAL A 144 -1.90 2.20 -25.98
N LEU A 145 -1.80 2.18 -24.65
CA LEU A 145 -0.82 1.37 -23.93
C LEU A 145 -0.89 -0.12 -24.33
N LEU A 146 -2.10 -0.71 -24.40
CA LEU A 146 -2.28 -2.13 -24.72
C LEU A 146 -1.68 -2.53 -26.08
N ARG A 147 -1.56 -1.62 -27.06
CA ARG A 147 -1.08 -1.93 -28.42
C ARG A 147 0.45 -2.11 -28.51
N HIS A 148 1.20 -1.63 -27.52
CA HIS A 148 2.67 -1.59 -27.59
C HIS A 148 3.38 -2.61 -26.70
N TYR A 149 2.66 -3.52 -26.05
CA TYR A 149 3.23 -4.52 -25.13
C TYR A 149 2.70 -5.92 -25.39
N ASN A 150 3.53 -6.93 -25.11
CA ASN A 150 3.08 -8.32 -25.17
C ASN A 150 2.30 -8.68 -23.90
N ALA A 151 2.70 -8.14 -22.75
CA ALA A 151 2.03 -8.39 -21.48
C ALA A 151 1.86 -7.10 -20.68
N ILE A 152 0.78 -7.02 -19.90
CA ILE A 152 0.50 -5.92 -19.00
C ILE A 152 0.17 -6.45 -17.61
N ASP A 153 0.85 -5.93 -16.59
CA ASP A 153 0.56 -6.20 -15.18
C ASP A 153 -0.06 -4.97 -14.51
N PHE A 154 -1.30 -5.09 -14.05
CA PHE A 154 -1.93 -4.10 -13.19
C PHE A 154 -1.44 -4.26 -11.75
N ALA A 155 -0.67 -3.28 -11.28
CA ALA A 155 -0.04 -3.28 -9.96
C ALA A 155 -0.32 -1.99 -9.16
N TYR A 156 -1.35 -1.23 -9.53
CA TYR A 156 -1.68 0.10 -9.00
C TYR A 156 -2.29 0.09 -7.59
N GLY A 157 -2.44 -1.10 -7.00
CA GLY A 157 -2.90 -1.26 -5.63
C GLY A 157 -4.34 -0.79 -5.41
N ALA A 158 -4.61 -0.21 -4.24
CA ALA A 158 -5.92 0.29 -3.86
C ALA A 158 -5.83 1.78 -3.54
N SER A 159 -6.53 2.64 -4.30
CA SER A 159 -6.49 4.11 -4.21
C SER A 159 -7.54 4.72 -3.28
N GLN A 160 -8.65 4.01 -3.05
CA GLN A 160 -9.84 4.51 -2.38
C GLN A 160 -9.95 3.99 -0.93
N ASP A 161 -10.53 4.76 -0.02
CA ASP A 161 -10.97 4.25 1.29
C ASP A 161 -12.41 3.73 1.26
N ARG A 162 -12.75 2.83 2.18
CA ARG A 162 -14.12 2.33 2.30
C ARG A 162 -14.94 3.25 3.19
N ALA A 163 -16.11 3.68 2.70
CA ALA A 163 -17.14 4.30 3.53
C ALA A 163 -17.82 3.26 4.44
N LEU A 164 -18.25 3.69 5.61
CA LEU A 164 -19.11 2.96 6.54
C LEU A 164 -20.56 2.93 6.02
N GLY A 165 -20.99 3.97 5.31
CA GLY A 165 -22.35 4.12 4.80
C GLY A 165 -23.36 4.38 5.92
N ILE A 166 -22.95 5.13 6.96
CA ILE A 166 -23.77 5.45 8.12
C ILE A 166 -24.03 6.96 8.23
N PRO A 167 -25.12 7.40 8.89
CA PRO A 167 -25.42 8.83 8.99
C PRO A 167 -24.33 9.62 9.74
N GLY A 168 -24.05 10.83 9.26
CA GLY A 168 -23.06 11.77 9.81
C GLY A 168 -21.61 11.49 9.42
N GLU A 169 -21.36 10.54 8.51
CA GLU A 169 -20.01 10.19 8.04
C GLU A 169 -19.29 11.34 7.30
N ASP A 170 -20.04 12.35 6.87
CA ASP A 170 -19.61 13.58 6.20
C ASP A 170 -19.39 14.77 7.15
N LEU A 171 -19.63 14.61 8.46
CA LEU A 171 -19.36 15.64 9.46
C LEU A 171 -17.88 16.03 9.49
N THR A 172 -17.62 17.32 9.69
CA THR A 172 -16.25 17.83 9.92
C THR A 172 -15.70 17.20 11.20
N GLY A 173 -14.49 16.62 11.12
CA GLY A 173 -13.87 15.84 12.19
C GLY A 173 -13.93 14.33 11.96
N VAL A 174 -14.72 13.85 10.98
CA VAL A 174 -14.68 12.46 10.52
C VAL A 174 -13.72 12.35 9.33
N HIS A 175 -12.60 11.65 9.53
CA HIS A 175 -11.56 11.50 8.52
C HIS A 175 -11.39 10.06 8.06
N SER A 176 -10.92 9.89 6.82
CA SER A 176 -10.37 8.63 6.36
C SER A 176 -8.98 8.43 6.99
N ALA A 177 -8.74 7.26 7.60
CA ALA A 177 -7.42 6.94 8.14
C ALA A 177 -6.35 6.96 7.03
N ARG A 178 -6.72 6.53 5.81
CA ARG A 178 -5.88 6.65 4.61
C ARG A 178 -5.46 8.09 4.36
N ALA A 179 -6.42 9.00 4.39
CA ALA A 179 -6.18 10.40 4.07
C ALA A 179 -5.22 11.01 5.08
N PHE A 180 -5.44 10.73 6.37
CA PHE A 180 -4.55 11.16 7.44
C PHE A 180 -3.13 10.58 7.29
N VAL A 181 -3.02 9.29 6.94
CA VAL A 181 -1.74 8.63 6.65
C VAL A 181 -1.01 9.30 5.48
N GLY A 182 -1.72 9.51 4.37
CA GLY A 182 -1.14 10.18 3.21
C GLY A 182 -0.74 11.63 3.51
N TRP A 183 -1.53 12.36 4.30
CA TRP A 183 -1.22 13.73 4.72
C TRP A 183 0.10 13.82 5.49
N TYR A 184 0.30 12.99 6.52
CA TYR A 184 1.55 13.03 7.27
C TYR A 184 2.73 12.42 6.50
N ASN A 185 2.48 11.53 5.53
CA ASN A 185 3.53 10.92 4.71
C ASN A 185 3.87 11.72 3.43
N GLY A 186 3.24 12.87 3.19
CA GLY A 186 3.56 13.71 2.04
C GLY A 186 2.89 13.31 0.72
N LEU A 187 1.80 12.55 0.75
CA LEU A 187 1.04 12.21 -0.46
C LEU A 187 0.38 13.47 -1.03
N PRO A 188 0.65 13.87 -2.29
CA PRO A 188 0.22 15.17 -2.78
C PRO A 188 -1.28 15.44 -2.70
N GLN A 189 -2.10 14.40 -2.95
CA GLN A 189 -3.57 14.51 -2.90
C GLN A 189 -4.13 14.91 -1.52
N TYR A 190 -3.36 14.73 -0.44
CA TYR A 190 -3.79 15.03 0.93
C TYR A 190 -2.92 16.08 1.61
N ARG A 191 -2.06 16.80 0.89
CA ARG A 191 -1.22 17.88 1.47
C ARG A 191 -2.07 18.86 2.29
N ASP A 192 -3.21 19.25 1.72
CA ASP A 192 -4.07 20.30 2.26
C ASP A 192 -5.18 19.75 3.17
N LEU A 193 -5.08 18.50 3.65
CA LEU A 193 -6.10 17.88 4.51
C LEU A 193 -6.37 18.69 5.79
N ALA A 194 -5.32 19.31 6.36
CA ALA A 194 -5.36 20.18 7.54
C ALA A 194 -6.33 19.70 8.65
N PRO A 195 -6.12 18.48 9.20
CA PRO A 195 -7.03 17.92 10.20
C PRO A 195 -7.05 18.79 11.48
N ASP A 196 -8.24 19.06 12.00
CA ASP A 196 -8.42 19.77 13.27
C ASP A 196 -8.10 18.83 14.45
N LEU A 197 -6.90 18.97 15.00
CA LEU A 197 -6.42 18.17 16.14
C LEU A 197 -6.63 18.87 17.50
N SER A 198 -7.57 19.82 17.57
CA SER A 198 -7.88 20.53 18.82
C SER A 198 -8.75 19.74 19.80
N ALA A 199 -9.29 18.59 19.36
CA ALA A 199 -10.04 17.66 20.21
C ALA A 199 -9.11 16.92 21.20
N GLU A 200 -9.59 16.64 22.41
CA GLU A 200 -8.85 15.78 23.36
C GLU A 200 -9.07 14.27 23.11
N GLU A 201 -10.22 13.90 22.55
CA GLU A 201 -10.63 12.52 22.32
C GLU A 201 -10.77 12.23 20.83
N ALA A 202 -10.20 11.10 20.40
CA ALA A 202 -10.33 10.59 19.05
C ALA A 202 -10.83 9.13 19.04
N VAL A 203 -11.69 8.80 18.08
CA VAL A 203 -12.18 7.43 17.86
C VAL A 203 -11.66 6.90 16.53
N ILE A 204 -11.01 5.74 16.52
CA ILE A 204 -10.57 5.06 15.29
C ILE A 204 -11.41 3.80 15.10
N VAL A 205 -12.20 3.75 14.02
CA VAL A 205 -13.01 2.59 13.67
C VAL A 205 -12.18 1.63 12.82
N GLY A 206 -11.82 0.49 13.37
CA GLY A 206 -11.04 -0.56 12.73
C GLY A 206 -9.88 -1.04 13.60
N VAL A 207 -9.59 -2.34 13.54
CA VAL A 207 -8.52 -3.00 14.31
C VAL A 207 -7.48 -3.62 13.36
N GLY A 208 -6.78 -2.76 12.63
CA GLY A 208 -5.68 -3.12 11.72
C GLY A 208 -4.43 -2.29 11.97
N ASN A 209 -3.32 -2.64 11.31
CA ASN A 209 -2.05 -1.92 11.48
C ASN A 209 -2.21 -0.40 11.25
N VAL A 210 -2.95 -0.01 10.21
CA VAL A 210 -3.21 1.40 9.89
C VAL A 210 -3.90 2.15 11.04
N ALA A 211 -4.82 1.50 11.75
CA ALA A 211 -5.47 2.11 12.91
C ALA A 211 -4.46 2.39 14.04
N LEU A 212 -3.49 1.47 14.22
CA LEU A 212 -2.43 1.64 15.20
C LEU A 212 -1.38 2.67 14.75
N ASP A 213 -1.10 2.78 13.45
CA ASP A 213 -0.25 3.85 12.90
C ASP A 213 -0.85 5.23 13.17
N VAL A 214 -2.14 5.41 12.90
CA VAL A 214 -2.86 6.65 13.21
C VAL A 214 -2.83 6.95 14.70
N ALA A 215 -3.12 5.95 15.56
CA ALA A 215 -3.05 6.13 17.01
C ALA A 215 -1.63 6.52 17.46
N ARG A 216 -0.60 5.87 16.93
CA ARG A 216 0.80 6.11 17.28
C ARG A 216 1.25 7.51 16.87
N VAL A 217 0.86 7.99 15.68
CA VAL A 217 1.17 9.37 15.24
C VAL A 217 0.48 10.42 16.12
N LEU A 218 -0.78 10.19 16.52
CA LEU A 218 -1.51 11.13 17.39
C LEU A 218 -0.94 11.17 18.82
N LEU A 219 -0.42 10.04 19.31
CA LEU A 219 -0.03 9.87 20.71
C LEU A 219 1.46 10.07 20.96
N SER A 220 2.32 9.82 19.97
CA SER A 220 3.77 9.90 20.14
C SER A 220 4.26 11.31 20.48
N PRO A 221 5.39 11.44 21.20
CA PRO A 221 6.07 12.72 21.38
C PRO A 221 6.46 13.32 20.02
N VAL A 222 6.01 14.54 19.76
CA VAL A 222 6.21 15.19 18.45
C VAL A 222 7.69 15.40 18.12
N ASP A 223 8.55 15.63 19.12
CA ASP A 223 9.99 15.79 18.90
C ASP A 223 10.68 14.51 18.40
N VAL A 224 10.09 13.34 18.68
CA VAL A 224 10.56 12.06 18.12
C VAL A 224 10.12 11.95 16.67
N LEU A 225 8.84 12.24 16.40
CA LEU A 225 8.30 12.22 15.03
C LEU A 225 9.01 13.26 14.15
N ALA A 226 9.35 14.44 14.66
CA ALA A 226 9.98 15.51 13.91
C ALA A 226 11.35 15.13 13.31
N LYS A 227 12.00 14.08 13.82
CA LYS A 227 13.28 13.54 13.32
C LYS A 227 13.11 12.47 12.22
N THR A 228 11.88 12.02 11.97
CA THR A 228 11.54 11.04 10.93
C THR A 228 11.35 11.71 9.56
N ASP A 229 10.88 10.98 8.54
CA ASP A 229 10.50 11.56 7.23
C ASP A 229 9.04 12.04 7.15
N ILE A 230 8.35 12.19 8.29
CA ILE A 230 7.02 12.80 8.39
C ILE A 230 7.04 14.21 7.77
N SER A 231 5.97 14.68 7.13
CA SER A 231 5.96 16.02 6.53
C SER A 231 6.07 17.15 7.56
N SER A 232 6.74 18.27 7.22
CA SER A 232 6.87 19.40 8.17
C SER A 232 5.53 19.99 8.59
N TRP A 233 4.57 20.10 7.64
CA TRP A 233 3.24 20.63 7.97
C TRP A 233 2.48 19.73 8.93
N ALA A 234 2.68 18.40 8.88
CA ALA A 234 2.09 17.50 9.85
C ALA A 234 2.74 17.63 11.23
N VAL A 235 4.06 17.83 11.30
CA VAL A 235 4.75 18.16 12.56
C VAL A 235 4.17 19.43 13.16
N ASP A 236 4.00 20.47 12.37
CA ASP A 236 3.46 21.76 12.84
C ASP A 236 2.04 21.59 13.39
N THR A 237 1.15 20.89 12.68
CA THR A 237 -0.21 20.59 13.18
C THR A 237 -0.19 19.70 14.43
N LEU A 238 0.72 18.72 14.50
CA LEU A 238 0.83 17.81 15.64
C LEU A 238 1.39 18.51 16.89
N ARG A 239 2.25 19.53 16.76
CA ARG A 239 2.74 20.33 17.89
C ARG A 239 1.61 21.01 18.65
N ASP A 240 0.57 21.45 17.92
CA ASP A 240 -0.60 22.12 18.49
C ASP A 240 -1.73 21.14 18.85
N SER A 241 -1.53 19.84 18.65
CA SER A 241 -2.52 18.80 18.94
C SER A 241 -2.86 18.75 20.43
N LYS A 242 -4.16 18.69 20.73
CA LYS A 242 -4.68 18.49 22.09
C LYS A 242 -5.10 17.05 22.35
N VAL A 243 -4.93 16.15 21.38
CA VAL A 243 -5.35 14.75 21.48
C VAL A 243 -4.57 14.06 22.61
N LYS A 244 -5.33 13.58 23.60
CA LYS A 244 -4.81 12.85 24.77
C LYS A 244 -5.32 11.43 24.84
N ARG A 245 -6.51 11.14 24.28
CA ARG A 245 -7.16 9.84 24.35
C ARG A 245 -7.54 9.36 22.96
N VAL A 246 -7.07 8.18 22.58
CA VAL A 246 -7.44 7.53 21.31
C VAL A 246 -8.12 6.19 21.59
N ARG A 247 -9.36 6.04 21.16
CA ARG A 247 -10.14 4.81 21.28
C ARG A 247 -10.15 4.05 19.96
N VAL A 248 -9.50 2.91 19.91
CA VAL A 248 -9.48 2.01 18.74
C VAL A 248 -10.62 1.00 18.90
N VAL A 249 -11.55 1.01 17.95
CA VAL A 249 -12.80 0.23 18.04
C VAL A 249 -12.85 -0.87 16.98
N GLY A 250 -13.12 -2.11 17.42
CA GLY A 250 -13.32 -3.26 16.56
C GLY A 250 -14.72 -3.86 16.67
N ARG A 251 -15.35 -4.16 15.54
CA ARG A 251 -16.65 -4.84 15.52
C ARG A 251 -16.63 -6.29 16.01
N ARG A 252 -15.48 -6.95 15.97
CA ARG A 252 -15.26 -8.35 16.40
C ARG A 252 -14.36 -8.40 17.63
N GLY A 253 -13.98 -9.61 18.06
CA GLY A 253 -13.06 -9.81 19.18
C GLY A 253 -11.60 -9.60 18.79
N ALA A 254 -10.71 -9.68 19.80
CA ALA A 254 -9.28 -9.50 19.65
C ALA A 254 -8.63 -10.55 18.73
N ARG A 255 -9.19 -11.77 18.72
CA ARG A 255 -8.73 -12.87 17.87
C ARG A 255 -8.91 -12.58 16.38
N GLU A 256 -9.96 -11.84 16.02
CA GLU A 256 -10.25 -11.46 14.64
C GLU A 256 -9.61 -10.12 14.23
N ALA A 257 -8.78 -9.54 15.10
CA ALA A 257 -8.03 -8.34 14.79
C ALA A 257 -7.02 -8.61 13.67
N SER A 258 -6.82 -7.61 12.81
CA SER A 258 -5.90 -7.66 11.68
C SER A 258 -4.57 -6.98 11.97
N PHE A 259 -4.43 -6.30 13.11
CA PHE A 259 -3.14 -5.77 13.53
C PHE A 259 -2.17 -6.89 13.92
N THR A 260 -0.89 -6.65 13.70
CA THR A 260 0.16 -7.59 14.10
C THR A 260 0.69 -7.30 15.50
N ILE A 261 1.34 -8.29 16.12
CA ILE A 261 1.96 -8.14 17.44
C ILE A 261 3.06 -7.05 17.48
N LYS A 262 3.73 -6.78 16.34
CA LYS A 262 4.75 -5.74 16.23
C LYS A 262 4.13 -4.37 16.51
N GLU A 263 3.08 -4.03 15.76
CA GLU A 263 2.41 -2.73 15.88
C GLU A 263 1.82 -2.49 17.26
N VAL A 264 1.24 -3.51 17.88
CA VAL A 264 0.72 -3.42 19.26
C VAL A 264 1.86 -3.18 20.25
N ARG A 265 2.98 -3.90 20.12
CA ARG A 265 4.15 -3.75 21.00
C ARG A 265 4.72 -2.35 20.92
N GLU A 266 4.79 -1.78 19.72
CA GLU A 266 5.33 -0.44 19.52
C GLU A 266 4.41 0.64 20.08
N LEU A 267 3.09 0.53 19.88
CA LEU A 267 2.14 1.45 20.51
C LEU A 267 2.17 1.37 22.05
N LEU A 268 2.33 0.15 22.61
CA LEU A 268 2.50 -0.05 24.06
C LEU A 268 3.83 0.49 24.60
N ALA A 269 4.83 0.70 23.74
CA ALA A 269 6.15 1.19 24.12
C ALA A 269 6.30 2.71 23.96
N VAL A 270 5.27 3.42 23.48
CA VAL A 270 5.32 4.87 23.32
C VAL A 270 5.45 5.55 24.70
N PRO A 271 6.49 6.38 24.92
CA PRO A 271 6.69 7.03 26.22
C PRO A 271 5.52 7.93 26.61
N GLY A 272 5.11 7.87 27.88
CA GLY A 272 4.02 8.70 28.42
C GLY A 272 2.61 8.31 27.94
N VAL A 273 2.47 7.19 27.24
CA VAL A 273 1.18 6.67 26.76
C VAL A 273 0.80 5.41 27.52
N GLY A 274 -0.34 5.44 28.21
CA GLY A 274 -0.90 4.26 28.86
C GLY A 274 -1.87 3.49 27.96
N PHE A 275 -2.15 2.24 28.34
CA PHE A 275 -3.11 1.37 27.66
C PHE A 275 -4.26 0.97 28.59
N LYS A 276 -5.46 0.90 28.05
CA LYS A 276 -6.64 0.38 28.74
C LYS A 276 -7.51 -0.45 27.79
N SER A 277 -8.18 -1.45 28.35
CA SER A 277 -9.29 -2.15 27.70
C SER A 277 -10.43 -2.26 28.69
N SER A 278 -11.66 -1.97 28.26
CA SER A 278 -12.86 -2.22 29.08
C SER A 278 -13.29 -3.69 29.08
N GLN A 279 -12.68 -4.51 28.23
CA GLN A 279 -13.03 -5.92 28.01
C GLN A 279 -11.78 -6.83 28.04
N PRO A 280 -10.97 -6.82 29.12
CA PRO A 280 -9.75 -7.62 29.21
C PRO A 280 -10.00 -9.13 29.13
N GLU A 281 -11.19 -9.59 29.48
CA GLU A 281 -11.63 -10.98 29.36
C GLU A 281 -11.59 -11.49 27.91
N LEU A 282 -11.75 -10.61 26.91
CA LEU A 282 -11.67 -10.99 25.49
C LEU A 282 -10.26 -11.36 25.02
N PHE A 283 -9.23 -11.12 25.84
CA PHE A 283 -7.85 -11.51 25.54
C PHE A 283 -7.52 -12.92 26.03
N THR A 284 -8.38 -13.54 26.83
CA THR A 284 -8.15 -14.88 27.38
C THR A 284 -9.22 -15.84 26.84
N PRO A 285 -9.03 -16.43 25.65
CA PRO A 285 -10.02 -17.32 25.07
C PRO A 285 -10.19 -18.60 25.90
N GLY A 286 -11.39 -19.19 25.83
CA GLY A 286 -11.72 -20.42 26.54
C GLY A 286 -10.86 -21.63 26.11
N PRO A 287 -10.83 -22.70 26.92
CA PRO A 287 -9.90 -23.83 26.77
C PRO A 287 -10.03 -24.57 25.43
N ASP A 288 -11.22 -24.59 24.83
CA ASP A 288 -11.49 -25.30 23.57
C ASP A 288 -11.11 -24.50 22.31
N VAL A 289 -10.68 -23.25 22.47
CA VAL A 289 -10.35 -22.37 21.34
C VAL A 289 -8.93 -22.63 20.85
N LYS A 290 -8.80 -23.24 19.67
CA LYS A 290 -7.50 -23.40 19.00
C LYS A 290 -7.03 -22.08 18.39
N LEU A 291 -5.84 -21.64 18.79
CA LEU A 291 -5.19 -20.44 18.25
C LEU A 291 -3.95 -20.81 17.44
N THR A 292 -3.67 -20.01 16.41
CA THR A 292 -2.35 -20.01 15.77
C THR A 292 -1.31 -19.44 16.74
N ARG A 293 -0.03 -19.81 16.57
CA ARG A 293 1.07 -19.24 17.40
C ARG A 293 1.10 -17.70 17.37
N PRO A 294 0.95 -17.02 16.22
CA PRO A 294 0.91 -15.56 16.18
C PRO A 294 -0.28 -14.97 16.95
N SER A 295 -1.48 -15.54 16.78
CA SER A 295 -2.69 -15.08 17.47
C SER A 295 -2.55 -15.23 18.99
N LYS A 296 -2.05 -16.38 19.47
CA LYS A 296 -1.79 -16.60 20.89
C LYS A 296 -0.85 -15.55 21.50
N ARG A 297 0.31 -15.31 20.86
CA ARG A 297 1.28 -14.33 21.36
C ARG A 297 0.72 -12.91 21.41
N LEU A 298 -0.14 -12.54 20.47
CA LEU A 298 -0.80 -11.24 20.44
C LEU A 298 -1.80 -11.10 21.61
N LEU A 299 -2.62 -12.12 21.83
CA LEU A 299 -3.59 -12.13 22.93
C LEU A 299 -2.89 -12.12 24.30
N ASP A 300 -1.83 -12.92 24.48
CA ASP A 300 -1.02 -12.93 25.70
C ASP A 300 -0.43 -11.53 26.00
N LEU A 301 0.04 -10.82 24.96
CA LEU A 301 0.57 -9.46 25.09
C LEU A 301 -0.53 -8.47 25.54
N LEU A 302 -1.71 -8.53 24.93
CA LEU A 302 -2.84 -7.66 25.29
C LEU A 302 -3.35 -7.95 26.71
N ALA A 303 -3.45 -9.22 27.10
CA ALA A 303 -3.83 -9.63 28.44
C ALA A 303 -2.84 -9.11 29.49
N MET A 304 -1.53 -9.31 29.24
CA MET A 304 -0.47 -8.79 30.11
C MET A 304 -0.50 -7.26 30.21
N ALA A 305 -0.71 -6.56 29.10
CA ALA A 305 -0.74 -5.10 29.07
C ALA A 305 -1.97 -4.55 29.81
N SER A 306 -3.12 -5.21 29.70
CA SER A 306 -4.37 -4.79 30.34
C SER A 306 -4.38 -5.02 31.86
N ALA A 307 -3.61 -5.99 32.34
CA ALA A 307 -3.52 -6.30 33.77
C ALA A 307 -2.65 -5.29 34.54
N LYS A 308 -1.86 -4.46 33.85
CA LYS A 308 -1.01 -3.45 34.46
C LYS A 308 -1.75 -2.12 34.49
N PRO A 309 -1.79 -1.40 35.63
CA PRO A 309 -2.25 -0.02 35.61
C PRO A 309 -1.34 0.81 34.70
N PRO A 310 -1.87 1.86 34.04
CA PRO A 310 -1.05 2.82 33.31
C PRO A 310 0.08 3.36 34.20
N ALA A 311 1.24 3.64 33.61
CA ALA A 311 2.36 4.22 34.32
C ALA A 311 1.96 5.57 34.94
N ALA A 312 2.53 5.91 36.10
CA ALA A 312 2.15 7.12 36.83
C ALA A 312 2.44 8.42 36.07
N ASP A 313 3.38 8.38 35.12
CA ASP A 313 3.77 9.48 34.22
C ASP A 313 2.99 9.47 32.88
N ALA A 314 2.03 8.56 32.71
CA ALA A 314 1.16 8.53 31.54
C ALA A 314 0.22 9.74 31.52
N HIS A 315 0.40 10.62 30.54
CA HIS A 315 -0.43 11.81 30.31
C HIS A 315 -1.29 11.68 29.05
N LYS A 316 -1.07 10.63 28.27
CA LYS A 316 -1.86 10.21 27.12
C LYS A 316 -2.28 8.75 27.28
N MET A 317 -3.35 8.37 26.59
CA MET A 317 -3.94 7.04 26.69
C MET A 317 -4.43 6.54 25.34
N TRP A 318 -4.31 5.24 25.11
CA TRP A 318 -5.11 4.57 24.10
C TRP A 318 -5.96 3.44 24.71
N GLU A 319 -7.13 3.27 24.13
CA GLU A 319 -8.11 2.28 24.58
C GLU A 319 -8.47 1.33 23.45
N LEU A 320 -8.53 0.02 23.73
CA LEU A 320 -9.01 -0.97 22.78
C LEU A 320 -10.44 -1.39 23.17
N GLU A 321 -11.39 -1.06 22.31
CA GLU A 321 -12.80 -1.39 22.47
C GLU A 321 -13.23 -2.40 21.43
N LEU A 322 -13.68 -3.56 21.86
CA LEU A 322 -14.06 -4.65 20.97
C LEU A 322 -15.57 -4.87 20.99
N LEU A 323 -16.01 -5.70 20.04
CA LEU A 323 -17.41 -6.04 19.87
C LEU A 323 -18.32 -4.80 19.78
N LYS A 324 -17.91 -3.76 19.05
CA LYS A 324 -18.71 -2.55 18.83
C LYS A 324 -18.66 -2.10 17.37
N SER A 325 -19.82 -1.76 16.83
CA SER A 325 -19.96 -1.23 15.46
C SER A 325 -20.53 0.19 15.53
N PRO A 326 -19.96 1.17 14.81
CA PRO A 326 -20.57 2.50 14.75
C PRO A 326 -21.90 2.44 14.01
N THR A 327 -22.91 3.11 14.55
CA THR A 327 -24.26 3.23 13.95
C THR A 327 -24.49 4.63 13.39
N ARG A 328 -23.91 5.65 14.02
CA ARG A 328 -24.06 7.06 13.62
C ARG A 328 -22.91 7.91 14.14
N PHE A 329 -22.49 8.89 13.36
CA PHE A 329 -21.71 10.03 13.83
C PHE A 329 -22.67 11.16 14.19
N LEU A 330 -22.60 11.63 15.42
CA LEU A 330 -23.51 12.63 15.97
C LEU A 330 -22.91 14.03 15.86
N PRO A 331 -23.69 15.04 15.43
CA PRO A 331 -23.21 16.41 15.40
C PRO A 331 -22.95 16.96 16.80
N SER A 332 -22.08 17.95 16.91
CA SER A 332 -21.83 18.68 18.16
C SER A 332 -22.97 19.65 18.48
N ASP A 333 -23.26 19.86 19.77
CA ASP A 333 -24.29 20.82 20.21
C ASP A 333 -23.98 22.26 19.75
N ALA A 334 -22.70 22.61 19.65
CA ALA A 334 -22.27 23.95 19.25
C ALA A 334 -22.32 24.18 17.73
N ASN A 335 -22.18 23.12 16.93
CA ASN A 335 -22.17 23.20 15.47
C ASN A 335 -22.63 21.88 14.83
N ALA A 336 -23.77 21.94 14.14
CA ALA A 336 -24.40 20.80 13.49
C ALA A 336 -23.57 20.16 12.36
N MET A 337 -22.54 20.86 11.86
CA MET A 337 -21.63 20.35 10.81
C MET A 337 -20.36 19.71 11.38
N LYS A 338 -20.12 19.82 12.69
CA LYS A 338 -18.95 19.22 13.35
C LYS A 338 -19.33 17.98 14.13
N LEU A 339 -18.44 17.00 14.18
CA LEU A 339 -18.57 15.82 15.01
C LEU A 339 -18.59 16.20 16.50
N GLY A 340 -19.59 15.70 17.24
CA GLY A 340 -19.66 15.78 18.69
C GLY A 340 -19.36 14.44 19.37
N ALA A 341 -19.95 13.37 18.84
CA ALA A 341 -19.86 12.03 19.42
C ALA A 341 -20.03 10.92 18.37
N VAL A 342 -19.68 9.68 18.74
CA VAL A 342 -19.89 8.48 17.92
C VAL A 342 -20.79 7.51 18.66
N GLU A 343 -21.97 7.25 18.10
CA GLU A 343 -22.91 6.25 18.59
C GLU A 343 -22.52 4.87 18.04
N MET A 344 -22.56 3.86 18.91
CA MET A 344 -22.21 2.49 18.58
C MET A 344 -23.21 1.51 19.15
N VAL A 345 -23.38 0.38 18.45
CA VAL A 345 -24.08 -0.80 18.96
C VAL A 345 -23.06 -1.81 19.45
N LYS A 346 -23.36 -2.47 20.58
CA LYS A 346 -22.59 -3.62 21.05
C LYS A 346 -22.91 -4.82 20.16
N ASN A 347 -21.91 -5.66 19.95
CA ASN A 347 -22.04 -6.89 19.17
C ASN A 347 -21.85 -8.11 20.06
N LYS A 348 -22.49 -9.21 19.68
CA LYS A 348 -22.08 -10.56 20.04
C LYS A 348 -21.34 -11.20 18.87
N LEU A 349 -20.50 -12.19 19.15
CA LEU A 349 -19.80 -12.95 18.12
C LEU A 349 -20.51 -14.29 17.90
N GLU A 350 -21.01 -14.52 16.69
CA GLU A 350 -21.61 -15.80 16.25
C GLU A 350 -20.88 -16.27 14.99
N ASP A 351 -20.29 -17.47 15.04
CA ASP A 351 -19.51 -18.06 13.94
C ASP A 351 -18.44 -17.12 13.34
N GLY A 352 -17.78 -16.33 14.21
CA GLY A 352 -16.75 -15.35 13.81
C GLY A 352 -17.30 -14.09 13.13
N ARG A 353 -18.64 -13.94 13.07
CA ARG A 353 -19.34 -12.74 12.59
C ARG A 353 -19.85 -11.92 13.77
N ALA A 354 -19.80 -10.61 13.62
CA ALA A 354 -20.37 -9.68 14.59
C ALA A 354 -21.86 -9.53 14.31
N ILE A 355 -22.70 -9.77 15.32
CA ILE A 355 -24.15 -9.59 15.27
C ILE A 355 -24.49 -8.49 16.28
N ALA A 356 -25.18 -7.44 15.83
CA ALA A 356 -25.60 -6.33 16.68
C ALA A 356 -26.57 -6.83 17.77
N THR A 357 -26.46 -6.26 18.97
CA THR A 357 -27.42 -6.43 20.07
C THR A 357 -28.33 -5.20 20.17
N ASP A 358 -29.22 -5.18 21.16
CA ASP A 358 -30.08 -4.02 21.43
C ASP A 358 -29.40 -2.97 22.33
N GLU A 359 -28.15 -3.19 22.73
CA GLU A 359 -27.41 -2.29 23.61
C GLU A 359 -26.56 -1.31 22.82
N THR A 360 -26.71 -0.03 23.11
CA THR A 360 -25.90 1.04 22.53
C THR A 360 -24.94 1.67 23.53
N VAL A 361 -23.92 2.33 23.01
CA VAL A 361 -22.99 3.17 23.76
C VAL A 361 -22.57 4.35 22.90
N THR A 362 -22.44 5.53 23.51
CA THR A 362 -21.99 6.73 22.83
C THR A 362 -20.65 7.17 23.41
N TYR A 363 -19.71 7.51 22.54
CA TYR A 363 -18.42 8.07 22.91
C TYR A 363 -18.34 9.52 22.46
N GLU A 364 -18.22 10.45 23.40
CA GLU A 364 -17.93 11.85 23.11
C GLU A 364 -16.54 11.96 22.46
N ALA A 365 -16.49 12.43 21.21
CA ALA A 365 -15.26 12.57 20.46
C ALA A 365 -15.50 13.49 19.26
N GLN A 366 -14.72 14.56 19.17
CA GLN A 366 -14.81 15.53 18.07
C GLN A 366 -13.87 15.20 16.91
N LEU A 367 -13.13 14.09 17.03
CA LEU A 367 -12.26 13.56 16.00
C LEU A 367 -12.52 12.06 15.81
N ALA A 368 -12.73 11.62 14.58
CA ALA A 368 -12.89 10.21 14.26
C ALA A 368 -12.15 9.81 12.99
N PHE A 369 -11.67 8.56 12.94
CA PHE A 369 -10.97 8.00 11.78
C PHE A 369 -11.61 6.69 11.34
N ARG A 370 -11.92 6.60 10.06
CA ARG A 370 -12.36 5.36 9.41
C ARG A 370 -11.15 4.58 8.93
N SER A 371 -10.82 3.51 9.61
CA SER A 371 -9.73 2.58 9.28
C SER A 371 -10.25 1.19 8.94
N ILE A 372 -11.28 1.13 8.09
CA ILE A 372 -12.01 -0.11 7.72
C ILE A 372 -11.54 -0.74 6.40
N GLY A 373 -10.35 -0.34 5.94
CA GLY A 373 -9.70 -0.87 4.75
C GLY A 373 -9.84 0.01 3.52
N TYR A 374 -9.21 -0.44 2.45
CA TYR A 374 -9.12 0.26 1.18
C TYR A 374 -9.95 -0.43 0.12
N LYS A 375 -9.96 0.15 -1.08
CA LYS A 375 -10.53 -0.43 -2.27
C LYS A 375 -9.79 0.08 -3.51
N SER A 376 -9.59 -0.80 -4.49
CA SER A 376 -9.08 -0.38 -5.80
C SER A 376 -10.21 0.25 -6.62
N GLU A 377 -9.84 1.02 -7.63
CA GLU A 377 -10.79 1.62 -8.57
C GLU A 377 -10.48 1.16 -9.99
N ALA A 378 -11.52 1.05 -10.81
CA ALA A 378 -11.33 0.74 -12.22
C ALA A 378 -10.58 1.90 -12.89
N ILE A 379 -9.59 1.56 -13.72
CA ILE A 379 -8.93 2.54 -14.58
C ILE A 379 -9.87 2.84 -15.76
N GLY A 380 -9.98 4.12 -16.13
CA GLY A 380 -10.77 4.53 -17.30
C GLY A 380 -10.34 3.81 -18.58
N GLY A 381 -11.30 3.27 -19.32
CA GLY A 381 -11.07 2.47 -20.53
C GLY A 381 -10.91 0.96 -20.31
N MET A 382 -10.89 0.46 -19.06
CA MET A 382 -10.81 -1.00 -18.80
C MET A 382 -11.94 -1.77 -19.48
N GLN A 383 -13.19 -1.31 -19.31
CA GLN A 383 -14.35 -1.97 -19.89
C GLN A 383 -14.31 -1.99 -21.43
N ASP A 384 -13.91 -0.87 -22.04
CA ASP A 384 -13.78 -0.74 -23.50
C ASP A 384 -12.71 -1.69 -24.06
N CYS A 385 -11.66 -1.93 -23.28
CA CYS A 385 -10.61 -2.90 -23.57
C CYS A 385 -10.95 -4.36 -23.19
N GLY A 386 -12.18 -4.65 -22.74
CA GLY A 386 -12.59 -5.99 -22.34
C GLY A 386 -12.00 -6.49 -21.01
N ILE A 387 -11.43 -5.60 -20.20
CA ILE A 387 -10.82 -5.92 -18.90
C ILE A 387 -11.89 -5.76 -17.80
N PRO A 388 -12.26 -6.83 -17.07
CA PRO A 388 -13.27 -6.73 -16.02
C PRO A 388 -12.75 -6.02 -14.78
N PHE A 389 -13.68 -5.44 -14.02
CA PHE A 389 -13.43 -4.94 -12.67
C PHE A 389 -14.57 -5.31 -11.74
N ASP A 390 -14.29 -6.02 -10.64
CA ASP A 390 -15.28 -6.28 -9.61
C ASP A 390 -15.36 -5.05 -8.69
N SER A 391 -16.29 -4.15 -9.03
CA SER A 391 -16.54 -2.94 -8.25
C SER A 391 -17.01 -3.20 -6.83
N ARG A 392 -17.51 -4.39 -6.48
CA ARG A 392 -17.91 -4.70 -5.11
C ARG A 392 -16.71 -5.12 -4.26
N ARG A 393 -15.84 -5.98 -4.79
CA ARG A 393 -14.62 -6.45 -4.12
C ARG A 393 -13.45 -5.48 -4.25
N GLY A 394 -13.48 -4.58 -5.25
CA GLY A 394 -12.40 -3.64 -5.55
C GLY A 394 -11.15 -4.35 -6.08
N VAL A 395 -11.33 -5.33 -6.97
CA VAL A 395 -10.24 -6.12 -7.56
C VAL A 395 -10.49 -6.39 -9.04
N ILE A 396 -9.43 -6.69 -9.78
CA ILE A 396 -9.53 -7.24 -11.13
C ILE A 396 -9.72 -8.77 -11.01
N PRO A 397 -10.82 -9.36 -11.53
CA PRO A 397 -11.02 -10.80 -11.56
C PRO A 397 -9.86 -11.53 -12.24
N ASN A 398 -9.28 -12.53 -11.56
CA ASN A 398 -8.09 -13.24 -12.02
C ASN A 398 -7.99 -14.68 -11.49
N VAL A 399 -7.19 -15.50 -12.16
CA VAL A 399 -6.75 -16.83 -11.71
C VAL A 399 -5.21 -16.83 -11.67
N ASP A 400 -4.63 -16.96 -10.48
CA ASP A 400 -3.18 -16.90 -10.24
C ASP A 400 -2.50 -15.67 -10.89
N GLY A 401 -3.21 -14.54 -10.92
CA GLY A 401 -2.72 -13.28 -11.49
C GLY A 401 -3.05 -13.08 -12.97
N ARG A 402 -3.54 -14.11 -13.69
CA ARG A 402 -4.04 -13.96 -15.06
C ARG A 402 -5.46 -13.41 -15.04
N VAL A 403 -5.70 -12.27 -15.68
CA VAL A 403 -7.02 -11.64 -15.71
C VAL A 403 -8.01 -12.52 -16.46
N THR A 404 -9.23 -12.69 -15.93
CA THR A 404 -10.28 -13.46 -16.60
C THR A 404 -11.06 -12.58 -17.58
N LYS A 405 -11.70 -13.15 -18.60
CA LYS A 405 -12.61 -12.42 -19.49
C LYS A 405 -13.91 -12.04 -18.77
N ILE A 406 -14.59 -11.02 -19.30
CA ILE A 406 -15.90 -10.58 -18.79
C ILE A 406 -16.94 -11.68 -19.01
N GLY A 407 -17.71 -12.00 -17.96
CA GLY A 407 -18.88 -12.90 -18.06
C GLY A 407 -18.58 -14.39 -18.15
N THR A 408 -17.30 -14.79 -18.06
CA THR A 408 -16.87 -16.19 -18.14
C THR A 408 -16.06 -16.57 -16.91
N GLU A 409 -16.37 -17.72 -16.30
CA GLU A 409 -15.60 -18.21 -15.14
C GLU A 409 -14.37 -18.98 -15.63
N GLY A 410 -13.18 -18.49 -15.29
CA GLY A 410 -11.90 -19.17 -15.55
C GLY A 410 -11.26 -18.92 -16.92
N ASP A 411 -11.99 -18.40 -17.91
CA ASP A 411 -11.39 -18.06 -19.21
C ASP A 411 -10.44 -16.87 -19.08
N ILE A 412 -9.20 -17.06 -19.50
CA ILE A 412 -8.12 -16.07 -19.37
C ILE A 412 -8.16 -15.05 -20.53
N LEU A 413 -7.96 -13.78 -20.20
CA LEU A 413 -7.65 -12.71 -21.15
C LEU A 413 -6.13 -12.74 -21.48
N PRO A 414 -5.73 -13.08 -22.71
CA PRO A 414 -4.32 -13.23 -23.08
C PRO A 414 -3.46 -12.00 -22.78
N GLY A 415 -2.30 -12.22 -22.16
CA GLY A 415 -1.32 -11.16 -21.89
C GLY A 415 -1.73 -10.10 -20.85
N VAL A 416 -2.85 -10.27 -20.15
CA VAL A 416 -3.31 -9.31 -19.14
C VAL A 416 -3.24 -9.95 -17.75
N TYR A 417 -2.55 -9.27 -16.84
CA TYR A 417 -2.22 -9.76 -15.51
C TYR A 417 -2.53 -8.71 -14.44
N ALA A 418 -2.63 -9.14 -13.20
CA ALA A 418 -2.74 -8.26 -12.06
C ALA A 418 -1.91 -8.79 -10.89
N SER A 419 -1.29 -7.90 -10.13
CA SER A 419 -0.48 -8.21 -8.95
C SER A 419 -0.81 -7.30 -7.77
N GLY A 420 -0.52 -7.76 -6.55
CA GLY A 420 -0.69 -6.97 -5.33
C GLY A 420 -2.15 -6.72 -4.96
N TRP A 421 -2.45 -5.53 -4.46
CA TRP A 421 -3.76 -5.25 -3.86
C TRP A 421 -4.90 -5.15 -4.87
N VAL A 422 -4.63 -4.76 -6.12
CA VAL A 422 -5.66 -4.79 -7.18
C VAL A 422 -6.02 -6.23 -7.56
N LYS A 423 -5.11 -7.19 -7.38
CA LYS A 423 -5.35 -8.62 -7.59
C LYS A 423 -6.10 -9.28 -6.43
N ARG A 424 -5.60 -9.10 -5.19
CA ARG A 424 -6.07 -9.87 -4.01
C ARG A 424 -6.99 -9.11 -3.06
N GLY A 425 -7.11 -7.80 -3.24
CA GLY A 425 -7.70 -6.90 -2.28
C GLY A 425 -6.67 -6.38 -1.27
N PRO A 426 -6.98 -5.28 -0.56
CA PRO A 426 -6.01 -4.53 0.23
C PRO A 426 -5.82 -5.11 1.63
N THR A 427 -5.24 -6.30 1.66
CA THR A 427 -4.89 -7.01 2.89
C THR A 427 -3.45 -7.50 2.82
N GLY A 428 -2.85 -7.68 4.00
CA GLY A 428 -1.49 -8.19 4.13
C GLY A 428 -0.41 -7.11 4.09
N VAL A 429 0.80 -7.53 4.44
CA VAL A 429 2.02 -6.71 4.50
C VAL A 429 2.83 -6.79 3.20
N ILE A 430 3.89 -5.98 3.07
CA ILE A 430 4.77 -5.95 1.90
C ILE A 430 5.26 -7.35 1.52
N ALA A 431 5.68 -8.18 2.48
CA ALA A 431 6.14 -9.54 2.23
C ALA A 431 5.07 -10.40 1.54
N SER A 432 3.79 -10.28 1.93
CA SER A 432 2.71 -11.01 1.25
C SER A 432 2.47 -10.51 -0.18
N THR A 433 2.69 -9.21 -0.43
CA THR A 433 2.60 -8.60 -1.76
C THR A 433 3.74 -9.05 -2.65
N MET A 434 4.95 -9.23 -2.08
CA MET A 434 6.10 -9.78 -2.79
C MET A 434 5.82 -11.20 -3.32
N TYR A 435 5.36 -12.12 -2.46
CA TYR A 435 5.06 -13.49 -2.90
C TYR A 435 3.95 -13.54 -3.96
N ASP A 436 2.96 -12.68 -3.83
CA ASP A 436 1.87 -12.56 -4.80
C ASP A 436 2.31 -12.01 -6.16
N ALA A 437 3.19 -11.00 -6.15
CA ALA A 437 3.81 -10.47 -7.36
C ALA A 437 4.71 -11.52 -8.02
N PHE A 438 5.45 -12.32 -7.24
CA PHE A 438 6.24 -13.43 -7.78
C PHE A 438 5.35 -14.48 -8.45
N GLN A 439 4.21 -14.83 -7.87
CA GLN A 439 3.25 -15.75 -8.50
C GLN A 439 2.78 -15.21 -9.87
N THR A 440 2.49 -13.91 -9.95
CA THR A 440 2.03 -13.25 -11.18
C THR A 440 3.15 -13.19 -12.22
N ALA A 441 4.37 -12.85 -11.82
CA ALA A 441 5.53 -12.91 -12.70
C ALA A 441 5.83 -14.32 -13.22
N ASP A 442 5.76 -15.33 -12.35
CA ASP A 442 5.91 -16.74 -12.76
C ASP A 442 4.83 -17.14 -13.77
N ALA A 443 3.61 -16.59 -13.65
CA ALA A 443 2.55 -16.78 -14.64
C ALA A 443 2.87 -16.13 -16.00
N ILE A 444 3.36 -14.88 -16.00
CA ILE A 444 3.83 -14.17 -17.20
C ILE A 444 4.93 -14.98 -17.90
N CYS A 445 5.97 -15.38 -17.15
CA CYS A 445 7.10 -16.15 -17.66
C CYS A 445 6.66 -17.52 -18.20
N SER A 446 5.74 -18.19 -17.52
CA SER A 446 5.20 -19.48 -17.96
C SER A 446 4.38 -19.37 -19.25
N ASP A 447 3.57 -18.32 -19.41
CA ASP A 447 2.79 -18.10 -20.63
C ASP A 447 3.71 -17.71 -21.81
N TYR A 448 4.76 -16.94 -21.53
CA TYR A 448 5.80 -16.61 -22.49
C TYR A 448 6.66 -17.82 -22.91
N ALA A 449 7.11 -18.65 -21.97
CA ALA A 449 7.90 -19.84 -22.29
C ALA A 449 7.04 -20.93 -22.98
N GLY A 450 5.77 -21.04 -22.61
CA GLY A 450 4.84 -22.03 -23.14
C GLY A 450 4.17 -21.66 -24.46
N SER A 451 4.61 -20.59 -25.14
CA SER A 451 4.02 -20.13 -26.41
C SER A 451 2.50 -19.90 -26.35
N LYS A 452 1.97 -19.53 -25.18
CA LYS A 452 0.55 -19.14 -25.07
C LYS A 452 0.32 -17.80 -25.75
N PRO A 453 -0.89 -17.55 -26.28
CA PRO A 453 -1.27 -16.23 -26.78
C PRO A 453 -1.03 -15.16 -25.71
N LEU A 454 -0.44 -14.05 -26.13
CA LEU A 454 -0.24 -12.86 -25.32
C LEU A 454 -1.14 -11.72 -25.83
N LEU A 455 -0.99 -10.51 -25.29
CA LEU A 455 -1.82 -9.36 -25.66
C LEU A 455 -1.60 -9.00 -27.12
N ASN A 456 -0.32 -9.01 -27.54
CA ASN A 456 0.10 -8.90 -28.92
C ASN A 456 1.16 -9.98 -29.17
N ASP A 457 0.93 -10.86 -30.14
CA ASP A 457 1.87 -11.93 -30.52
C ASP A 457 2.88 -11.50 -31.61
N THR A 458 2.82 -10.23 -32.04
CA THR A 458 3.73 -9.63 -33.02
C THR A 458 4.83 -8.82 -32.34
N ARG A 459 5.76 -8.28 -33.14
CA ARG A 459 6.83 -7.41 -32.61
C ARG A 459 6.21 -6.09 -32.18
N VAL A 460 6.37 -5.78 -30.90
CA VAL A 460 5.90 -4.53 -30.30
C VAL A 460 7.07 -3.62 -29.94
N GLY A 461 6.80 -2.31 -29.88
CA GLY A 461 7.81 -1.29 -29.62
C GLY A 461 8.10 -1.01 -28.14
N GLY A 462 7.12 -1.25 -27.25
CA GLY A 462 7.17 -0.75 -25.87
C GLY A 462 7.16 0.78 -25.84
N TRP A 463 7.80 1.35 -24.82
CA TRP A 463 7.82 2.81 -24.62
C TRP A 463 8.42 3.59 -25.80
N ASP A 464 9.37 3.01 -26.53
CA ASP A 464 10.04 3.72 -27.63
C ASP A 464 9.13 4.06 -28.81
N GLU A 465 8.09 3.26 -29.06
CA GLU A 465 7.05 3.57 -30.04
C GLU A 465 5.88 4.31 -29.39
N LEU A 466 5.45 3.88 -28.20
CA LEU A 466 4.35 4.50 -27.47
C LEU A 466 4.59 6.00 -27.19
N LYS A 467 5.82 6.42 -26.87
CA LYS A 467 6.14 7.83 -26.60
C LYS A 467 5.88 8.77 -27.78
N LYS A 468 5.75 8.23 -29.01
CA LYS A 468 5.38 9.00 -30.21
C LYS A 468 3.88 9.28 -30.28
N GLU A 469 3.08 8.49 -29.57
CA GLU A 469 1.62 8.62 -29.45
C GLU A 469 1.19 9.27 -28.12
N VAL A 470 2.16 9.63 -27.27
CA VAL A 470 1.89 10.33 -26.01
C VAL A 470 1.24 11.69 -26.30
N PRO A 471 0.12 12.02 -25.64
CA PRO A 471 -0.55 13.31 -25.84
C PRO A 471 0.41 14.48 -25.62
N THR A 472 0.38 15.45 -26.53
CA THR A 472 1.20 16.67 -26.41
C THR A 472 1.00 17.32 -25.05
N GLY A 473 2.08 17.56 -24.30
CA GLY A 473 2.01 18.18 -22.96
C GLY A 473 1.88 17.19 -21.78
N LEU A 474 1.88 15.88 -22.00
CA LEU A 474 2.15 14.92 -20.93
C LEU A 474 3.65 14.89 -20.64
N ARG A 475 4.08 15.49 -19.53
CA ARG A 475 5.47 15.45 -19.07
C ARG A 475 5.71 14.16 -18.29
N THR A 476 6.56 13.28 -18.79
CA THR A 476 7.01 12.10 -18.06
C THR A 476 8.17 12.42 -17.14
N VAL A 477 8.42 11.55 -16.15
CA VAL A 477 9.59 11.61 -15.28
C VAL A 477 10.34 10.28 -15.35
N GLU A 478 11.57 10.31 -15.84
CA GLU A 478 12.44 9.13 -15.90
C GLU A 478 13.13 8.85 -14.55
N TRP A 479 13.76 7.69 -14.41
CA TRP A 479 14.40 7.29 -13.14
C TRP A 479 15.47 8.27 -12.67
N GLU A 480 16.34 8.73 -13.58
CA GLU A 480 17.40 9.71 -13.27
C GLU A 480 16.83 11.08 -12.88
N GLU A 481 15.65 11.44 -13.40
CA GLU A 481 14.94 12.65 -12.98
C GLU A 481 14.33 12.48 -11.59
N TRP A 482 13.73 11.32 -11.30
CA TRP A 482 13.33 10.97 -9.94
C TRP A 482 14.51 11.08 -8.96
N LYS A 483 15.71 10.59 -9.31
CA LYS A 483 16.90 10.70 -8.47
C LYS A 483 17.28 12.15 -8.14
N LYS A 484 17.08 13.10 -9.06
CA LYS A 484 17.27 14.54 -8.77
C LYS A 484 16.26 15.06 -7.74
N ILE A 485 14.99 14.64 -7.84
CA ILE A 485 13.97 14.99 -6.85
C ILE A 485 14.34 14.40 -5.48
N ASP A 486 14.73 13.12 -5.45
CA ASP A 486 15.18 12.39 -4.26
C ASP A 486 16.35 13.07 -3.55
N GLU A 487 17.35 13.52 -4.31
CA GLU A 487 18.50 14.28 -3.79
C GLU A 487 18.08 15.60 -3.14
N VAL A 488 17.19 16.36 -3.78
CA VAL A 488 16.71 17.63 -3.21
C VAL A 488 15.87 17.40 -1.95
N GLU A 489 15.02 16.37 -1.92
CA GLU A 489 14.27 16.01 -0.71
C GLU A 489 15.20 15.59 0.44
N THR A 490 16.26 14.83 0.14
CA THR A 490 17.24 14.37 1.12
C THR A 490 18.02 15.55 1.68
N LYS A 491 18.55 16.43 0.82
CA LYS A 491 19.26 17.65 1.23
C LYS A 491 18.40 18.55 2.13
N LYS A 492 17.13 18.79 1.76
CA LYS A 492 16.20 19.55 2.59
C LYS A 492 15.90 18.86 3.93
N GLY A 493 15.92 17.52 3.94
CA GLY A 493 15.82 16.72 5.16
C GLY A 493 17.00 16.96 6.08
N GLU A 494 18.23 16.88 5.55
CA GLU A 494 19.47 17.10 6.30
C GLU A 494 19.50 18.49 6.94
N GLU A 495 19.13 19.53 6.19
CA GLU A 495 19.00 20.92 6.69
C GLU A 495 18.03 21.04 7.88
N LYS A 496 17.05 20.13 7.96
CA LYS A 496 16.04 20.06 9.03
C LYS A 496 16.32 19.01 10.10
N GLY A 497 17.46 18.31 10.03
CA GLY A 497 17.79 17.21 10.96
C GLY A 497 16.94 15.95 10.77
N LYS A 498 16.49 15.69 9.55
CA LYS A 498 15.65 14.55 9.15
C LYS A 498 16.36 13.74 8.08
N TYR A 499 15.91 12.50 7.86
CA TYR A 499 16.39 11.73 6.71
C TYR A 499 15.97 12.36 5.37
N ARG A 500 14.79 12.98 5.31
CA ARG A 500 14.19 13.52 4.10
C ARG A 500 13.10 14.53 4.42
N GLU A 501 12.97 15.55 3.58
CA GLU A 501 11.80 16.42 3.52
C GLU A 501 11.09 16.25 2.17
N LYS A 502 9.92 15.59 2.19
CA LYS A 502 9.17 15.29 0.97
C LYS A 502 8.50 16.53 0.39
N PHE A 503 8.45 16.63 -0.93
CA PHE A 503 7.56 17.57 -1.61
C PHE A 503 6.10 17.14 -1.42
N GLY A 504 5.24 18.11 -1.09
CA GLY A 504 3.81 17.87 -0.92
C GLY A 504 2.99 18.12 -2.19
N ARG A 505 3.60 18.65 -3.26
CA ARG A 505 2.90 19.00 -4.52
C ARG A 505 3.67 18.46 -5.72
N VAL A 506 2.94 18.01 -6.73
CA VAL A 506 3.52 17.52 -7.99
C VAL A 506 4.27 18.65 -8.70
N GLU A 507 3.73 19.88 -8.67
CA GLU A 507 4.33 21.05 -9.29
C GLU A 507 5.69 21.39 -8.68
N GLU A 508 5.87 21.17 -7.36
CA GLU A 508 7.15 21.39 -6.70
C GLU A 508 8.18 20.32 -7.12
N MET A 509 7.75 19.07 -7.27
CA MET A 509 8.60 17.97 -7.75
C MET A 509 9.06 18.25 -9.19
N LEU A 510 8.15 18.65 -10.07
CA LEU A 510 8.47 18.95 -11.46
C LEU A 510 9.36 20.19 -11.61
N ARG A 511 9.19 21.21 -10.76
CA ARG A 511 10.03 22.41 -10.76
C ARG A 511 11.49 22.11 -10.47
N VAL A 512 11.81 21.09 -9.66
CA VAL A 512 13.20 20.64 -9.44
C VAL A 512 13.89 20.26 -10.74
N LEU A 513 13.13 19.74 -11.71
CA LEU A 513 13.65 19.29 -12.99
C LEU A 513 13.77 20.43 -14.02
N ASP A 514 13.19 21.60 -13.74
CA ASP A 514 13.19 22.76 -14.63
C ASP A 514 14.40 23.69 -14.43
N GLY A 515 15.14 23.53 -13.33
CA GLY A 515 16.28 24.38 -12.94
C GLY A 515 15.89 25.43 -11.91
#